data_AF-A0ABD0SYA0-F1
#
_entry.id   AF-A0ABD0SYA0-F1
#
_cell.length_a   1.000
_cell.length_b   1.000
_cell.length_c   1.000
_cell.angle_alpha   90.00
_cell.angle_beta   90.00
_cell.angle_gamma   90.00
#
_symmetry.space_group_name_H-M   'P 1'
#
loop_
_entity.id
_entity.type
_entity.pdbx_description
1 polymer ?
#
loop_
_entity_poly.entity_id
_entity_poly.type
_entity_poly.pdbx_seq_one_letter_code
_entity_poly.pdbx_strand_id
1 'polypeptide(L)'
;KASKKFNLQNLKCEEGRKEFSTCLRNQFELLEELEDEDIDETWDRVRTAFTKTGEKVLGYKRSKQEPWMSQELWSAIEKRQRVKLDLLAANNDRKNAIEEEYATIRLQIRKLARRDRRRAADELADRANAAAKISNMRELYD
;
A
#
# COMPACT_ATOMS: atom_id res chain seq x y z
N LYS A 1 -10.52 -16.77 -9.16
CA LYS A 1 -10.65 -15.29 -9.12
C LYS A 1 -9.45 -14.74 -8.37
N ALA A 2 -8.67 -13.80 -8.94
CA ALA A 2 -7.53 -13.23 -8.23
C ALA A 2 -8.01 -12.48 -6.98
N SER A 3 -7.59 -12.92 -5.80
CA SER A 3 -7.94 -12.25 -4.54
C SER A 3 -7.26 -10.88 -4.48
N LYS A 4 -8.03 -9.83 -4.16
CA LYS A 4 -7.48 -8.48 -3.95
C LYS A 4 -6.61 -8.52 -2.69
N LYS A 5 -5.32 -8.21 -2.82
CA LYS A 5 -4.39 -8.17 -1.68
C LYS A 5 -4.55 -6.85 -0.92
N PHE A 6 -4.46 -6.86 0.41
CA PHE A 6 -4.45 -5.63 1.22
C PHE A 6 -3.13 -4.87 1.10
N ASN A 7 -3.15 -3.56 1.37
CA ASN A 7 -1.95 -2.74 1.40
C ASN A 7 -1.23 -2.83 2.75
N LEU A 8 -0.34 -3.82 2.88
CA LEU A 8 0.41 -4.07 4.11
C LEU A 8 1.43 -2.97 4.46
N GLN A 9 1.71 -2.02 3.56
CA GLN A 9 2.61 -0.91 3.87
C GLN A 9 2.06 -0.02 5.01
N ASN A 10 0.73 0.05 5.16
CA ASN A 10 0.09 0.82 6.23
C ASN A 10 0.41 0.24 7.61
N LEU A 11 0.74 -1.06 7.72
CA LEU A 11 1.15 -1.70 8.97
C LEU A 11 2.62 -1.42 9.33
N LYS A 12 3.43 -0.84 8.44
CA LYS A 12 4.80 -0.43 8.80
C LYS A 12 4.78 0.80 9.72
N CYS A 13 3.77 1.66 9.59
CA CYS A 13 3.59 2.83 10.45
C CYS A 13 3.03 2.42 11.82
N GLU A 14 3.46 3.08 12.90
CA GLU A 14 2.95 2.80 14.25
C GLU A 14 1.48 3.20 14.40
N GLU A 15 1.08 4.33 13.81
CA GLU A 15 -0.30 4.82 13.78
C GLU A 15 -1.23 3.80 13.11
N GLY A 16 -0.87 3.32 11.91
CA GLY A 16 -1.67 2.32 11.19
C GLY A 16 -1.79 0.99 11.93
N ARG A 17 -0.77 0.59 12.71
CA ARG A 17 -0.86 -0.60 13.58
C ARG A 17 -1.82 -0.39 14.75
N LYS A 18 -1.77 0.77 15.40
CA LYS A 18 -2.68 1.13 16.50
C LYS A 18 -4.12 1.17 16.01
N GLU A 19 -4.37 1.88 14.91
CA GLU A 19 -5.70 1.96 14.31
C GLU A 19 -6.25 0.59 13.91
N PHE A 20 -5.42 -0.25 13.27
CA PHE A 20 -5.82 -1.61 12.91
C PHE A 20 -6.15 -2.43 14.15
N SER A 21 -5.29 -2.41 15.18
CA SER A 21 -5.51 -3.15 16.41
C SER A 21 -6.76 -2.70 17.16
N THR A 22 -7.01 -1.39 17.25
CA THR A 22 -8.21 -0.86 17.90
C THR A 22 -9.47 -1.21 17.12
N CYS A 23 -9.47 -1.01 15.80
CA CYS A 23 -10.65 -1.32 15.00
C CYS A 23 -10.98 -2.82 14.99
N LEU A 24 -9.94 -3.67 15.06
CA LEU A 24 -10.10 -5.11 15.15
C LEU A 24 -10.66 -5.52 16.51
N ARG A 25 -10.12 -4.95 17.60
CA ARG A 25 -10.64 -5.20 18.96
C ARG A 25 -12.12 -4.84 19.07
N ASN A 26 -12.51 -3.66 18.61
CA ASN A 26 -13.90 -3.22 18.63
C ASN A 26 -14.81 -4.16 17.82
N GLN A 27 -14.31 -4.78 16.74
CA GLN A 27 -15.09 -5.76 16.00
C GLN A 27 -15.24 -7.09 16.74
N PHE A 28 -14.22 -7.53 17.47
CA PHE A 28 -14.31 -8.74 18.28
C PHE A 28 -15.20 -8.56 19.50
N GLU A 29 -15.20 -7.38 20.14
CA GLU A 29 -16.14 -7.04 21.21
C GLU A 29 -17.60 -7.16 20.74
N LEU A 30 -17.90 -6.75 19.50
CA LEU A 30 -19.23 -6.92 18.89
C LEU A 30 -19.57 -8.37 18.50
N LEU A 31 -18.57 -9.24 18.36
CA LEU A 31 -18.76 -10.64 18.03
C LEU A 31 -18.97 -11.52 19.26
N GLU A 32 -18.43 -11.12 20.42
CA GLU A 32 -18.56 -11.85 21.69
C GLU A 32 -20.00 -11.87 22.23
N GLU A 33 -20.83 -10.90 21.82
CA GLU A 33 -22.26 -10.82 22.19
C GLU A 33 -23.16 -11.83 21.44
N LEU A 34 -22.61 -12.57 20.48
CA LEU A 34 -23.36 -13.52 19.66
C LEU A 34 -23.06 -14.95 20.09
N GLU A 35 -24.10 -15.73 20.43
CA GLU A 35 -23.96 -17.18 20.60
C GLU A 35 -23.63 -17.85 19.24
N ASP A 36 -22.72 -18.81 19.27
CA ASP A 36 -22.30 -19.59 18.11
C ASP A 36 -22.95 -20.98 18.18
N GLU A 37 -23.71 -21.36 17.15
CA GLU A 37 -24.31 -22.70 17.04
C GLU A 37 -23.40 -23.71 16.32
N ASP A 38 -22.47 -23.23 15.48
CA ASP A 38 -21.57 -24.06 14.65
C ASP A 38 -20.15 -23.43 14.50
N ILE A 39 -19.12 -24.28 14.49
CA ILE A 39 -17.71 -23.91 14.38
C ILE A 39 -17.41 -23.23 13.03
N ASP A 40 -18.08 -23.66 11.96
CA ASP A 40 -17.91 -23.05 10.64
C ASP A 40 -18.41 -21.60 10.62
N GLU A 41 -19.51 -21.32 11.33
CA GLU A 41 -20.02 -19.96 11.49
C GLU A 41 -19.08 -19.09 12.31
N THR A 42 -18.50 -19.62 13.40
CA THR A 42 -17.47 -18.92 14.18
C THR A 42 -16.28 -18.53 13.29
N TRP A 43 -15.79 -19.45 12.46
CA TRP A 43 -14.66 -19.18 11.56
C TRP A 43 -14.98 -18.12 10.51
N ASP A 44 -16.19 -18.11 9.96
CA ASP A 44 -16.61 -17.09 9.00
C ASP A 44 -16.84 -15.72 9.64
N ARG A 45 -17.30 -15.66 10.90
CA ARG A 45 -17.36 -14.41 11.69
C ARG A 45 -15.96 -13.84 11.93
N VAL A 46 -15.01 -14.67 12.35
CA VAL A 46 -13.61 -14.27 12.53
C VAL A 46 -13.03 -13.77 11.21
N ARG A 47 -13.21 -14.53 10.12
CA ARG A 47 -12.73 -14.17 8.78
C ARG A 47 -13.32 -12.83 8.34
N THR A 48 -14.61 -12.61 8.56
CA THR A 48 -15.29 -11.37 8.17
C THR A 48 -14.88 -10.16 9.01
N ALA A 49 -14.56 -10.32 10.29
CA ALA A 49 -13.95 -9.25 11.08
C ALA A 49 -12.59 -8.84 10.52
N PHE A 50 -11.70 -9.81 10.27
CA PHE A 50 -10.39 -9.53 9.68
C PHE A 50 -10.50 -8.88 8.29
N THR A 51 -11.43 -9.31 7.43
CA THR A 51 -11.58 -8.71 6.10
C THR A 51 -12.15 -7.30 6.18
N LYS A 52 -13.16 -7.06 7.03
CA LYS A 52 -13.77 -5.73 7.21
C LYS A 52 -12.79 -4.72 7.81
N THR A 53 -12.02 -5.12 8.83
CA THR A 53 -10.95 -4.26 9.39
C THR A 53 -9.84 -4.00 8.40
N GLY A 54 -9.38 -5.03 7.68
CA GLY A 54 -8.41 -4.90 6.61
C GLY A 54 -8.85 -3.93 5.53
N GLU A 55 -10.11 -4.01 5.10
CA GLU A 55 -10.68 -3.10 4.11
C GLU A 55 -10.76 -1.67 4.62
N LYS A 56 -11.20 -1.47 5.87
CA LYS A 56 -11.37 -0.15 6.47
C LYS A 56 -10.04 0.58 6.73
N VAL A 57 -9.04 -0.11 7.25
CA VAL A 57 -7.78 0.51 7.74
C VAL A 57 -6.65 0.38 6.71
N LEU A 58 -6.49 -0.80 6.12
CA LEU A 58 -5.38 -1.05 5.18
C LEU A 58 -5.78 -0.69 3.75
N GLY A 59 -7.03 -0.95 3.38
CA GLY A 59 -7.50 -0.86 2.02
C GLY A 59 -6.80 -1.86 1.09
N TYR A 60 -7.21 -1.89 -0.17
CA TYR A 60 -6.67 -2.83 -1.15
C TYR A 60 -5.44 -2.26 -1.87
N LYS A 61 -4.48 -3.15 -2.15
CA LYS A 61 -3.36 -2.86 -3.04
C LYS A 61 -3.90 -2.58 -4.44
N ARG A 62 -3.55 -1.42 -4.98
CA ARG A 62 -3.91 -1.05 -6.35
C ARG A 62 -3.14 -1.95 -7.30
N SER A 63 -3.87 -2.64 -8.20
CA SER A 63 -3.29 -3.63 -9.15
C SER A 63 -2.14 -3.07 -9.99
N LYS A 64 -2.17 -1.76 -10.30
CA LYS A 64 -1.16 -1.08 -11.11
C LYS A 64 0.08 -0.59 -10.33
N GLN A 65 0.10 -0.75 -9.00
CA GLN A 65 1.21 -0.29 -8.17
C GLN A 65 2.18 -1.44 -7.88
N GLU A 66 3.39 -1.31 -8.40
CA GLU A 66 4.51 -2.16 -8.07
C GLU A 66 4.83 -2.15 -6.56
N PRO A 67 5.26 -3.29 -5.97
CA PRO A 67 5.50 -3.42 -4.53
C PRO A 67 6.53 -2.43 -3.95
N TRP A 68 7.51 -2.03 -4.76
CA TRP A 68 8.60 -1.13 -4.36
C TRP A 68 8.20 0.35 -4.38
N MET A 69 7.07 0.72 -5.00
CA MET A 69 6.64 2.11 -5.10
C MET A 69 5.99 2.58 -3.80
N SER A 70 6.52 3.67 -3.23
CA SER A 70 5.89 4.32 -2.08
C SER A 70 4.54 4.95 -2.46
N GLN A 71 3.71 5.18 -1.44
CA GLN A 71 2.45 5.90 -1.58
C GLN A 71 2.67 7.34 -2.09
N GLU A 72 3.76 7.97 -1.67
CA GLU A 72 4.16 9.31 -2.11
C GLU A 72 4.41 9.34 -3.63
N LEU A 73 5.23 8.41 -4.14
CA LEU A 73 5.50 8.28 -5.58
C LEU A 73 4.21 8.02 -6.37
N TRP A 74 3.34 7.15 -5.87
CA TRP A 74 2.07 6.86 -6.53
C TRP A 74 1.14 8.09 -6.56
N SER A 75 1.06 8.84 -5.46
CA SER A 75 0.28 10.08 -5.41
C SER A 75 0.79 11.13 -6.42
N ALA A 76 2.10 11.21 -6.63
CA ALA A 76 2.71 12.10 -7.62
C ALA A 76 2.37 11.66 -9.06
N ILE A 77 2.33 10.35 -9.33
CA ILE A 77 1.90 9.80 -10.63
C ILE A 77 0.43 10.16 -10.91
N GLU A 78 -0.45 10.03 -9.91
CA GLU A 78 -1.87 10.41 -10.04
C GLU A 78 -2.05 11.92 -10.24
N LYS A 79 -1.26 12.75 -9.57
CA LYS A 79 -1.23 14.20 -9.82
C LYS A 79 -0.81 14.51 -11.25
N ARG A 80 0.27 13.88 -11.75
CA ARG A 80 0.71 14.04 -13.15
C ARG A 80 -0.37 13.63 -14.16
N GLN A 81 -1.12 12.57 -13.87
CA GLN A 81 -2.22 12.15 -14.74
C GLN A 81 -3.33 13.20 -14.82
N ARG A 82 -3.71 13.80 -13.68
CA ARG A 82 -4.69 14.90 -13.63
C ARG A 82 -4.19 16.13 -14.41
N VAL A 83 -2.98 16.60 -14.12
CA VAL A 83 -2.37 17.74 -14.83
C VAL A 83 -2.23 17.47 -16.33
N LYS A 84 -2.00 16.21 -16.75
CA LYS A 84 -2.00 15.84 -18.17
C LYS A 84 -3.37 16.01 -18.82
N LEU A 85 -4.44 15.66 -18.13
CA LEU A 85 -5.81 15.86 -18.63
C LEU A 85 -6.13 17.34 -18.74
N ASP A 86 -5.73 18.14 -17.74
CA ASP A 86 -5.89 19.60 -17.76
C ASP A 86 -5.12 20.22 -18.93
N LEU A 87 -3.90 19.74 -19.20
CA LEU A 87 -3.10 20.17 -20.35
C LEU A 87 -3.81 19.89 -21.69
N LEU A 88 -4.47 18.74 -21.82
CA LEU A 88 -5.21 18.38 -23.03
C LEU A 88 -6.49 19.22 -23.21
N ALA A 89 -7.06 19.73 -22.13
CA ALA A 89 -8.27 20.56 -22.13
C ALA A 89 -7.99 22.08 -22.14
N ALA A 90 -6.75 22.50 -21.91
CA ALA A 90 -6.41 23.91 -21.75
C ALA A 90 -6.34 24.71 -23.07
N ASN A 91 -6.85 25.94 -23.04
CA ASN A 91 -6.65 26.95 -24.09
C ASN A 91 -5.28 27.65 -23.92
N ASN A 92 -4.77 28.27 -25.00
CA ASN A 92 -3.39 28.79 -25.11
C ASN A 92 -2.89 29.60 -23.91
N ASP A 93 -3.73 30.46 -23.30
CA ASP A 93 -3.30 31.40 -22.26
C ASP A 93 -2.83 30.73 -20.96
N ARG A 94 -3.38 29.56 -20.61
CA ARG A 94 -3.00 28.81 -19.38
C ARG A 94 -2.08 27.63 -19.64
N LYS A 95 -1.83 27.31 -20.92
CA LYS A 95 -1.10 26.11 -21.31
C LYS A 95 0.34 26.10 -20.79
N ASN A 96 1.05 27.23 -20.90
CA ASN A 96 2.45 27.34 -20.46
C ASN A 96 2.61 27.05 -18.96
N ALA A 97 1.74 27.59 -18.10
CA ALA A 97 1.79 27.35 -16.66
C ALA A 97 1.55 25.87 -16.31
N ILE A 98 0.60 25.22 -16.99
CA ILE A 98 0.30 23.79 -16.80
C ILE A 98 1.46 22.92 -17.29
N GLU A 99 2.15 23.31 -18.37
CA GLU A 99 3.35 22.62 -18.87
C GLU A 99 4.52 22.69 -17.88
N GLU A 100 4.73 23.84 -17.24
CA GLU A 100 5.73 24.02 -16.18
C GLU A 100 5.40 23.13 -14.96
N GLU A 101 4.16 23.15 -14.48
CA GLU A 101 3.71 22.27 -13.40
C GLU A 101 3.92 20.80 -13.77
N TYR A 102 3.54 20.40 -14.98
CA TYR A 102 3.76 19.04 -15.47
C TYR A 102 5.24 18.64 -15.48
N ALA A 103 6.13 19.54 -15.88
CA ALA A 103 7.57 19.33 -15.90
C ALA A 103 8.14 19.17 -14.47
N THR A 104 7.70 20.00 -13.52
CA THR A 104 8.14 19.90 -12.11
C THR A 104 7.71 18.57 -11.48
N ILE A 105 6.45 18.15 -11.67
CA ILE A 105 5.94 16.86 -11.17
C ILE A 105 6.70 15.71 -11.83
N ARG A 106 7.00 15.79 -13.14
CA ARG A 106 7.81 14.78 -13.85
C ARG A 106 9.20 14.61 -13.23
N LEU A 107 9.85 15.71 -12.84
CA LEU A 107 11.16 15.67 -12.16
C LEU A 107 11.03 15.09 -10.75
N GLN A 108 10.00 15.45 -9.99
CA GLN A 108 9.72 14.89 -8.67
C GLN A 108 9.50 13.37 -8.74
N ILE A 109 8.69 12.88 -9.67
CA ILE A 109 8.47 11.45 -9.90
C ILE A 109 9.79 10.72 -10.18
N ARG A 110 10.68 11.29 -11.01
CA ARG A 110 11.99 10.69 -11.29
C ARG A 110 12.86 10.60 -10.02
N LYS A 111 12.86 11.64 -9.18
CA LYS A 111 13.62 11.64 -7.92
C LYS A 111 13.06 10.59 -6.94
N LEU A 112 11.75 10.59 -6.73
CA LEU A 112 11.06 9.64 -5.85
C LEU A 112 11.24 8.19 -6.32
N ALA A 113 11.08 7.92 -7.62
CA ALA A 113 11.28 6.58 -8.18
C ALA A 113 12.71 6.06 -7.97
N ARG A 114 13.73 6.93 -8.09
CA ARG A 114 15.13 6.55 -7.81
C ARG A 114 15.37 6.31 -6.32
N ARG A 115 14.74 7.07 -5.43
CA ARG A 115 14.82 6.87 -3.98
C ARG A 115 14.18 5.52 -3.60
N ASP A 116 12.95 5.29 -4.05
CA ASP A 116 12.16 4.12 -3.70
C ASP A 116 12.80 2.83 -4.24
N ARG A 117 13.33 2.84 -5.48
CA ARG A 117 14.08 1.70 -6.01
C ARG A 117 15.34 1.39 -5.22
N ARG A 118 16.11 2.41 -4.80
CA ARG A 118 17.30 2.21 -3.96
C ARG A 118 16.92 1.60 -2.62
N ARG A 119 15.93 2.17 -1.94
CA ARG A 119 15.41 1.63 -0.68
C ARG A 119 14.96 0.17 -0.83
N ALA A 120 14.25 -0.17 -1.91
CA ALA A 120 13.82 -1.54 -2.15
C ALA A 120 14.99 -2.51 -2.38
N ALA A 121 16.07 -2.05 -3.05
CA ALA A 121 17.29 -2.83 -3.22
C ALA A 121 18.05 -3.00 -1.89
N ASP A 122 18.16 -1.93 -1.10
CA ASP A 122 18.80 -1.95 0.23
C ASP A 122 18.04 -2.90 1.18
N GLU A 123 16.70 -2.80 1.25
CA GLU A 123 15.85 -3.71 2.03
C GLU A 123 15.94 -5.17 1.57
N LEU A 124 16.24 -5.42 0.30
CA LEU A 124 16.47 -6.77 -0.21
C LEU A 124 17.87 -7.29 0.20
N ALA A 125 18.89 -6.44 0.09
CA ALA A 125 20.25 -6.77 0.51
C ALA A 125 20.34 -7.04 2.02
N ASP A 126 19.68 -6.22 2.84
CA ASP A 126 19.63 -6.39 4.29
C ASP A 126 18.96 -7.72 4.69
N ARG A 127 17.87 -8.09 4.01
CA ARG A 127 17.21 -9.39 4.21
C ARG A 127 18.13 -10.55 3.82
N ALA A 128 18.80 -10.47 2.67
CA ALA A 128 19.75 -11.49 2.24
C ALA A 128 20.93 -11.64 3.23
N ASN A 129 21.48 -10.51 3.70
CA ASN A 129 22.55 -10.50 4.70
C ASN A 129 22.10 -11.11 6.04
N ALA A 130 20.88 -10.80 6.49
CA ALA A 130 20.32 -11.38 7.70
C ALA A 130 20.12 -12.89 7.56
N ALA A 131 19.57 -13.37 6.44
CA ALA A 131 19.38 -14.79 6.16
C ALA A 131 20.72 -15.55 6.10
N ALA A 132 21.75 -14.98 5.46
CA ALA A 132 23.09 -15.53 5.41
C ALA A 132 23.72 -15.67 6.81
N LYS A 133 23.56 -14.64 7.68
CA LYS A 133 24.04 -14.69 9.08
C LYS A 133 23.35 -15.75 9.92
N ILE A 134 22.09 -16.08 9.63
CA ILE A 134 21.30 -17.08 10.35
C ILE A 134 21.60 -18.52 9.84
N SER A 135 22.44 -18.68 8.82
CA SER A 135 22.74 -19.96 8.15
C SER A 135 21.49 -20.67 7.59
N ASN A 136 20.44 -19.91 7.27
CA ASN A 136 19.25 -20.44 6.60
C ASN A 136 19.45 -20.39 5.08
N MET A 137 20.22 -21.33 4.53
CA MET A 137 20.59 -21.39 3.10
C MET A 137 19.39 -21.56 2.14
N ARG A 138 18.18 -21.80 2.66
CA ARG A 138 16.98 -22.05 1.85
C ARG A 138 16.40 -20.78 1.22
N GLU A 139 16.60 -19.60 1.80
CA GLU A 139 16.07 -18.32 1.29
C GLU A 139 16.97 -17.62 0.26
N LEU A 140 18.17 -18.15 -0.02
CA LEU A 140 19.13 -17.53 -0.94
C LEU A 140 18.77 -17.73 -2.43
N TYR A 141 17.81 -18.60 -2.73
CA TYR A 141 17.51 -19.09 -4.07
C TYR A 141 16.07 -18.88 -4.54
N ASP A 142 15.21 -18.23 -3.74
CA ASP A 142 13.80 -17.94 -4.07
C ASP A 142 13.54 -16.45 -4.37
#